data_AF-A0AAP3NN60-F1
#
_entry.id   AF-A0AAP3NN60-F1
#
_cell.length_a   1.000
_cell.length_b   1.000
_cell.length_c   1.000
_cell.angle_alpha   90.00
_cell.angle_beta   90.00
_cell.angle_gamma   90.00
#
_symmetry.space_group_name_H-M   'P 1'
#
loop_
_entity.id
_entity.type
_entity.pdbx_description
1 polymer ?
#
loop_
_entity_poly.entity_id
_entity_poly.type
_entity_poly.pdbx_seq_one_letter_code
_entity_poly.pdbx_strand_id
1 'polypeptide(L)'
;MKVEIEESKLQTAYANACDGVKDFMESLFGKKVFEAAKPTLDDYKTIRTYEDACVALKQDAIRVDSVNRDTTTVLTNGGDRVNMPSHIVALMKLETISRALWGRDFQPKPDGEGSKVYWYPWFALYTKKEINDMYPEQRGALLSALALFGASAGFGYLIALYRSSSASAYFGFRLCQETEEKAKYFGQQFIELWAEYLKFNFTVGNRLK
;
A
#
# COMPACT_ATOMS: atom_id res chain seq x y z
N MET A 1 -29.67 7.49 -27.49
CA MET A 1 -28.51 6.60 -27.27
C MET A 1 -27.71 7.17 -26.11
N LYS A 2 -27.39 6.36 -25.10
CA LYS A 2 -26.60 6.79 -23.93
C LYS A 2 -25.26 6.05 -23.98
N VAL A 3 -24.16 6.78 -23.87
CA VAL A 3 -22.81 6.21 -23.82
C VAL A 3 -22.33 6.32 -22.38
N GLU A 4 -21.90 5.21 -21.80
CA GLU A 4 -21.36 5.13 -20.43
C GLU A 4 -19.88 4.76 -20.49
N ILE A 5 -19.06 5.49 -19.75
CA ILE A 5 -17.61 5.29 -19.66
C ILE A 5 -17.20 5.24 -18.20
N GLU A 6 -16.24 4.37 -17.90
CA GLU A 6 -15.65 4.24 -16.58
C GLU A 6 -14.66 5.40 -16.31
N GLU A 7 -14.79 6.05 -15.16
CA GLU A 7 -13.97 7.22 -14.79
C GLU A 7 -12.46 6.91 -14.80
N SER A 8 -12.07 5.71 -14.36
CA SER A 8 -10.67 5.24 -14.38
C SER A 8 -10.06 5.22 -15.79
N LYS A 9 -10.85 4.79 -16.79
CA LYS A 9 -10.44 4.75 -18.21
C LYS A 9 -10.39 6.15 -18.81
N LEU A 10 -11.34 7.01 -18.42
CA LEU A 10 -11.38 8.40 -18.84
C LEU A 10 -10.16 9.19 -18.32
N GLN A 11 -9.83 9.06 -17.03
CA GLN A 11 -8.64 9.67 -16.43
C GLN A 11 -7.34 9.16 -17.05
N THR A 12 -7.25 7.85 -17.33
CA THR A 12 -6.07 7.26 -17.97
C THR A 12 -5.89 7.77 -19.41
N ALA A 13 -6.98 7.89 -20.17
CA ALA A 13 -6.94 8.45 -21.52
C ALA A 13 -6.51 9.93 -21.49
N TYR A 14 -7.03 10.71 -20.54
CA TYR A 14 -6.65 12.11 -20.35
C TYR A 14 -5.17 12.28 -19.96
N ALA A 15 -4.65 11.44 -19.06
CA ALA A 15 -3.24 11.50 -18.65
C ALA A 15 -2.25 11.27 -19.81
N ASN A 16 -2.63 10.43 -20.77
CA ASN A 16 -1.80 10.08 -21.94
C ASN A 16 -2.10 10.94 -23.18
N ALA A 17 -3.05 11.86 -23.10
CA ALA A 17 -3.44 12.72 -24.21
C ALA A 17 -2.45 13.88 -24.43
N CYS A 18 -2.33 14.34 -25.67
CA CYS A 18 -1.67 15.60 -25.99
C CYS A 18 -2.56 16.80 -25.60
N ASP A 19 -1.96 17.99 -25.49
CA ASP A 19 -2.64 19.18 -24.93
C ASP A 19 -3.95 19.53 -25.66
N GLY A 20 -3.97 19.46 -27.00
CA GLY A 20 -5.21 19.72 -27.76
C GLY A 20 -6.33 18.70 -27.52
N VAL A 21 -5.98 17.44 -27.19
CA VAL A 21 -6.97 16.41 -26.82
C VAL A 21 -7.41 16.58 -25.38
N LYS A 22 -6.54 17.05 -24.49
CA LYS A 22 -6.89 17.42 -23.10
C LYS A 22 -7.87 18.58 -23.08
N ASP A 23 -7.64 19.63 -23.86
CA ASP A 23 -8.57 20.77 -23.97
C ASP A 23 -9.95 20.34 -24.46
N PHE A 24 -9.99 19.46 -25.47
CA PHE A 24 -11.24 18.88 -25.97
C PHE A 24 -11.96 18.04 -24.91
N MET A 25 -11.23 17.20 -24.19
CA MET A 25 -11.76 16.41 -23.09
C MET A 25 -12.29 17.30 -21.95
N GLU A 26 -11.54 18.32 -21.53
CA GLU A 26 -11.98 19.31 -20.54
C GLU A 26 -13.25 20.03 -20.97
N SER A 27 -13.39 20.36 -22.26
CA SER A 27 -14.60 20.97 -22.81
C SER A 27 -15.80 20.02 -22.82
N LEU A 28 -15.60 18.72 -23.02
CA LEU A 28 -16.68 17.73 -23.10
C LEU A 28 -17.20 17.32 -21.72
N PHE A 29 -16.29 17.05 -20.79
CA PHE A 29 -16.62 16.47 -19.49
C PHE A 29 -16.51 17.49 -18.34
N GLY A 30 -15.93 18.65 -18.60
CA GLY A 30 -15.63 19.65 -17.58
C GLY A 30 -14.28 19.37 -16.92
N LYS A 31 -13.48 20.42 -16.72
CA LYS A 31 -12.14 20.34 -16.11
C LYS A 31 -12.10 19.60 -14.77
N LYS A 32 -13.16 19.76 -13.96
CA LYS A 32 -13.33 19.10 -12.66
C LYS A 32 -13.33 17.57 -12.71
N VAL A 33 -13.66 16.97 -13.86
CA VAL A 33 -13.62 15.51 -14.06
C VAL A 33 -12.18 15.00 -14.17
N PHE A 34 -11.24 15.87 -14.56
CA PHE A 34 -9.83 15.56 -14.74
C PHE A 34 -8.93 16.13 -13.65
N GLU A 35 -9.44 17.09 -12.87
CA GLU A 35 -8.80 17.50 -11.63
C GLU A 35 -8.77 16.29 -10.69
N ALA A 36 -7.57 15.78 -10.41
CA ALA A 36 -7.40 14.73 -9.42
C ALA A 36 -8.08 15.18 -8.13
N ALA A 37 -9.01 14.35 -7.63
CA ALA A 37 -9.67 14.61 -6.36
C ALA A 37 -8.59 14.90 -5.31
N LYS A 38 -8.70 16.05 -4.64
CA LYS A 38 -7.74 16.41 -3.60
C LYS A 38 -7.70 15.27 -2.58
N PRO A 39 -6.50 14.81 -2.17
CA PRO A 39 -6.37 13.78 -1.16
C PRO A 39 -7.22 14.11 0.06
N THR A 40 -8.09 13.18 0.44
CA THR A 40 -9.02 13.33 1.57
C THR A 40 -9.10 12.05 2.38
N LEU A 41 -9.41 12.21 3.66
CA LEU A 41 -9.67 11.10 4.58
C LEU A 41 -11.06 10.47 4.36
N ASP A 42 -11.93 11.13 3.60
CA ASP A 42 -13.31 10.68 3.35
C ASP A 42 -13.39 9.62 2.23
N ASP A 43 -12.40 9.59 1.34
CA ASP A 43 -12.26 8.56 0.29
C ASP A 43 -10.81 8.10 0.17
N TYR A 44 -10.56 6.90 0.68
CA TYR A 44 -9.23 6.28 0.70
C TYR A 44 -8.64 6.09 -0.70
N LYS A 45 -9.45 6.03 -1.77
CA LYS A 45 -8.97 5.88 -3.15
C LYS A 45 -8.31 7.13 -3.71
N THR A 46 -8.49 8.27 -3.04
CA THR A 46 -7.78 9.53 -3.33
C THR A 46 -6.33 9.51 -2.82
N ILE A 47 -5.99 8.59 -1.90
CA ILE A 47 -4.66 8.44 -1.34
C ILE A 47 -3.85 7.47 -2.21
N ARG A 48 -3.19 7.99 -3.25
CA ARG A 48 -2.45 7.16 -4.23
C ARG A 48 -0.93 7.13 -3.97
N THR A 49 -0.42 8.12 -3.24
CA THR A 49 1.00 8.29 -2.90
C THR A 49 1.18 8.57 -1.40
N TYR A 50 2.42 8.53 -0.93
CA TYR A 50 2.76 8.93 0.44
C TYR A 50 2.47 10.42 0.67
N GLU A 51 2.74 11.24 -0.34
CA GLU A 51 2.51 12.68 -0.33
C GLU A 51 1.01 13.00 -0.24
N ASP A 52 0.15 12.23 -0.93
CA ASP A 52 -1.31 12.34 -0.79
C ASP A 52 -1.75 12.08 0.66
N ALA A 53 -1.18 11.06 1.30
CA ALA A 53 -1.48 10.76 2.71
C ALA A 53 -1.06 11.91 3.63
N CYS A 54 0.10 12.53 3.38
CA CYS A 54 0.57 13.69 4.12
C CYS A 54 -0.37 14.90 3.95
N VAL A 55 -0.83 15.17 2.73
CA VAL A 55 -1.79 16.24 2.43
C VAL A 55 -3.12 16.00 3.15
N ALA A 56 -3.66 14.78 3.05
CA ALA A 56 -4.94 14.44 3.70
C ALA A 56 -4.88 14.53 5.23
N LEU A 57 -3.75 14.13 5.82
CA LEU A 57 -3.50 14.22 7.27
C LEU A 57 -3.04 15.60 7.74
N LYS A 58 -2.76 16.54 6.82
CA LYS A 58 -2.17 17.86 7.10
C LYS A 58 -0.84 17.76 7.86
N GLN A 59 0.03 16.86 7.40
CA GLN A 59 1.36 16.63 7.96
C GLN A 59 2.44 16.93 6.93
N ASP A 60 3.61 17.36 7.39
CA ASP A 60 4.76 17.55 6.52
C ASP A 60 5.32 16.19 6.06
N ALA A 61 5.59 16.09 4.76
CA ALA A 61 6.22 14.91 4.19
C ALA A 61 7.69 14.80 4.64
N ILE A 62 8.15 13.57 4.84
CA ILE A 62 9.57 13.27 5.05
C ILE A 62 10.37 13.81 3.86
N ARG A 63 11.26 14.76 4.14
CA ARG A 63 12.11 15.39 3.12
C ARG A 63 13.30 14.48 2.85
N VAL A 64 13.29 13.83 1.68
CA VAL A 64 14.41 12.99 1.24
C VAL A 64 15.41 13.85 0.49
N ASP A 65 16.68 13.78 0.90
CA ASP A 65 17.79 14.49 0.26
C ASP A 65 18.45 13.60 -0.81
N SER A 66 18.82 12.38 -0.41
CA SER A 66 19.47 11.41 -1.29
C SER A 66 19.14 9.98 -0.86
N VAL A 67 19.06 9.08 -1.83
CA VAL A 67 18.87 7.64 -1.60
C VAL A 67 20.09 6.90 -2.11
N ASN A 68 20.76 6.19 -1.21
CA ASN A 68 21.78 5.19 -1.51
C ASN A 68 21.16 3.79 -1.35
N ARG A 69 21.88 2.75 -1.81
CA ARG A 69 21.37 1.36 -1.96
C ARG A 69 20.46 0.88 -0.82
N ASP A 70 20.90 1.03 0.42
CA ASP A 70 20.18 0.55 1.61
C ASP A 70 19.96 1.67 2.65
N THR A 71 20.28 2.92 2.31
CA THR A 71 20.24 4.06 3.23
C THR A 71 19.65 5.28 2.54
N THR A 72 18.68 5.91 3.19
CA THR A 72 18.08 7.17 2.77
C THR A 72 18.55 8.29 3.70
N THR A 73 19.07 9.37 3.12
CA THR A 73 19.36 10.60 3.85
C THR A 73 18.09 11.45 3.88
N VAL A 74 17.61 11.74 5.09
CA VAL A 74 16.45 12.61 5.33
C VAL A 74 16.90 13.95 5.92
N LEU A 75 16.16 15.01 5.60
CA LEU A 75 16.32 16.32 6.21
C LEU A 75 15.36 16.45 7.39
N THR A 76 15.90 16.78 8.56
CA THR A 76 15.08 17.16 9.72
C THR A 76 14.48 18.55 9.50
N ASN A 77 13.48 18.91 10.30
CA ASN A 77 12.92 20.26 10.28
C ASN A 77 13.96 21.34 10.65
N GLY A 78 15.05 20.97 11.35
CA GLY A 78 16.17 21.86 11.65
C GLY A 78 17.18 22.01 10.51
N GLY A 79 17.02 21.28 9.40
CA GLY A 79 17.94 21.30 8.26
C GLY A 79 19.07 20.28 8.35
N ASP A 80 19.13 19.46 9.41
CA ASP A 80 20.16 18.44 9.57
C ASP A 80 19.92 17.26 8.63
N ARG A 81 21.01 16.69 8.09
CA ARG A 81 20.99 15.47 7.29
C ARG A 81 21.17 14.26 8.20
N VAL A 82 20.18 13.37 8.23
CA VAL A 82 20.22 12.12 8.99
C VAL A 82 20.15 10.93 8.05
N ASN A 83 21.08 9.99 8.19
CA ASN A 83 21.08 8.76 7.43
C ASN A 83 20.23 7.71 8.16
N MET A 84 19.19 7.22 7.49
CA MET A 84 18.31 6.18 8.00
C MET A 84 18.29 4.98 7.05
N PRO A 85 18.18 3.74 7.52
CA PRO A 85 17.98 2.60 6.63
C PRO A 85 16.73 2.79 5.76
N SER A 86 16.82 2.49 4.46
CA SER A 86 15.72 2.76 3.52
C SER A 86 14.42 2.02 3.88
N HIS A 87 14.52 0.79 4.41
CA HIS A 87 13.37 0.02 4.89
C HIS A 87 12.65 0.69 6.08
N ILE A 88 13.38 1.44 6.93
CA ILE A 88 12.78 2.20 8.03
C ILE A 88 12.02 3.41 7.49
N VAL A 89 12.58 4.12 6.50
CA VAL A 89 11.86 5.22 5.83
C VAL A 89 10.59 4.69 5.14
N ALA A 90 10.68 3.52 4.51
CA ALA A 90 9.52 2.86 3.90
C ALA A 90 8.44 2.54 4.94
N LEU A 91 8.82 2.00 6.11
CA LEU A 91 7.88 1.74 7.21
C LEU A 91 7.20 3.03 7.69
N MET A 92 7.95 4.10 7.93
CA MET A 92 7.38 5.40 8.36
C MET A 92 6.38 5.96 7.34
N LYS A 93 6.67 5.80 6.05
CA LYS A 93 5.74 6.18 4.97
C LYS A 93 4.49 5.31 4.99
N LEU A 94 4.63 3.99 5.13
CA LEU A 94 3.50 3.04 5.21
C LEU A 94 2.62 3.29 6.44
N GLU A 95 3.19 3.61 7.59
CA GLU A 95 2.44 4.00 8.80
C GLU A 95 1.57 5.23 8.54
N THR A 96 2.13 6.23 7.86
CA THR A 96 1.41 7.46 7.50
C THR A 96 0.27 7.17 6.53
N ILE A 97 0.52 6.35 5.51
CA ILE A 97 -0.50 5.91 4.55
C ILE A 97 -1.60 5.13 5.26
N SER A 98 -1.25 4.12 6.07
CA SER A 98 -2.21 3.31 6.81
C SER A 98 -3.16 4.17 7.63
N ARG A 99 -2.63 5.18 8.33
CA ARG A 99 -3.42 6.13 9.11
C ARG A 99 -4.33 7.00 8.25
N ALA A 100 -3.87 7.42 7.07
CA ALA A 100 -4.74 8.15 6.14
C ALA A 100 -5.88 7.26 5.62
N LEU A 101 -5.61 5.98 5.37
CA LEU A 101 -6.60 5.01 4.87
C LEU A 101 -7.69 4.66 5.91
N TRP A 102 -7.40 4.78 7.21
CA TRP A 102 -8.41 4.64 8.28
C TRP A 102 -9.53 5.68 8.20
N GLY A 103 -9.28 6.81 7.52
CA GLY A 103 -10.23 7.91 7.48
C GLY A 103 -10.34 8.63 8.83
N ARG A 104 -11.53 9.16 9.16
CA ARG A 104 -11.74 9.97 10.36
C ARG A 104 -12.17 9.17 11.59
N ASP A 105 -12.86 8.06 11.36
CA ASP A 105 -13.66 7.41 12.40
C ASP A 105 -13.08 6.08 12.90
N PHE A 106 -11.97 5.63 12.29
CA PHE A 106 -11.34 4.37 12.63
C PHE A 106 -9.91 4.54 13.15
N GLN A 107 -9.59 3.71 14.15
CA GLN A 107 -8.23 3.41 14.56
C GLN A 107 -8.23 1.98 15.13
N PRO A 108 -7.26 1.13 14.76
CA PRO A 108 -7.16 -0.20 15.33
C PRO A 108 -6.94 -0.09 16.85
N LYS A 109 -7.79 -0.77 17.62
CA LYS A 109 -7.67 -0.87 19.08
C LYS A 109 -7.54 -2.34 19.47
N PRO A 110 -6.75 -2.66 20.52
CA PRO A 110 -6.75 -3.99 21.11
C PRO A 110 -8.17 -4.41 21.46
N ASP A 111 -8.50 -5.65 21.15
CA ASP A 111 -9.78 -6.26 21.52
C ASP A 111 -9.50 -7.50 22.37
N GLY A 112 -9.72 -7.38 23.68
CA GLY A 112 -9.52 -8.47 24.63
C GLY A 112 -10.54 -9.60 24.48
N GLU A 113 -11.67 -9.34 23.82
CA GLU A 113 -12.73 -10.32 23.58
C GLU A 113 -12.52 -11.09 22.27
N GLY A 114 -11.63 -10.63 21.39
CA GLY A 114 -11.36 -11.27 20.09
C GLY A 114 -12.54 -11.19 19.10
N SER A 115 -13.49 -10.30 19.34
CA SER A 115 -14.69 -10.07 18.53
C SER A 115 -14.43 -9.27 17.25
N LYS A 116 -13.34 -8.50 17.21
CA LYS A 116 -12.97 -7.63 16.08
C LYS A 116 -12.03 -8.33 15.12
N VAL A 117 -12.37 -8.25 13.84
CA VAL A 117 -11.52 -8.70 12.74
C VAL A 117 -10.88 -7.47 12.09
N TYR A 118 -9.58 -7.55 11.87
CA TYR A 118 -8.82 -6.55 11.13
C TYR A 118 -8.10 -7.20 9.96
N TRP A 119 -7.93 -6.43 8.88
CA TRP A 119 -7.34 -6.89 7.64
C TRP A 119 -6.00 -6.21 7.42
N TYR A 120 -5.02 -6.89 6.83
CA TYR A 120 -3.76 -6.26 6.44
C TYR A 120 -3.23 -6.94 5.18
N PRO A 121 -2.47 -6.22 4.35
CA PRO A 121 -1.91 -6.82 3.15
C PRO A 121 -0.87 -7.88 3.51
N TRP A 122 -1.00 -9.06 2.91
CA TRP A 122 -0.04 -10.15 3.02
C TRP A 122 0.67 -10.36 1.68
N PHE A 123 1.99 -10.55 1.74
CA PHE A 123 2.83 -10.74 0.56
C PHE A 123 3.52 -12.10 0.62
N ALA A 124 3.59 -12.77 -0.53
CA ALA A 124 4.34 -14.00 -0.71
C ALA A 124 5.38 -13.79 -1.82
N LEU A 125 6.59 -14.31 -1.58
CA LEU A 125 7.65 -14.33 -2.59
C LEU A 125 7.59 -15.65 -3.34
N TYR A 126 7.49 -15.57 -4.66
CA TYR A 126 7.51 -16.72 -5.55
C TYR A 126 8.69 -16.63 -6.51
N THR A 127 9.35 -17.76 -6.73
CA THR A 127 10.29 -17.95 -7.83
C THR A 127 9.54 -18.01 -9.16
N LYS A 128 10.25 -17.74 -10.27
CA LYS A 128 9.67 -17.88 -11.62
C LYS A 128 9.12 -19.30 -11.86
N LYS A 129 9.79 -20.32 -11.34
CA LYS A 129 9.33 -21.71 -11.41
C LYS A 129 8.00 -21.90 -10.67
N GLU A 130 7.91 -21.46 -9.41
CA GLU A 130 6.66 -21.53 -8.63
C GLU A 130 5.50 -20.80 -9.34
N ILE A 131 5.74 -19.65 -9.98
CA ILE A 131 4.73 -18.92 -10.77
C ILE A 131 4.30 -19.70 -12.03
N ASN A 132 5.26 -20.30 -12.74
CA ASN A 132 4.99 -21.06 -13.95
C ASN A 132 4.23 -22.37 -13.66
N ASP A 133 4.53 -22.99 -12.52
CA ASP A 133 3.92 -24.23 -12.07
C ASP A 133 2.56 -24.01 -11.36
N MET A 134 2.20 -22.74 -11.07
CA MET A 134 0.91 -22.38 -10.45
C MET A 134 -0.22 -22.30 -11.48
N TYR A 135 -1.33 -22.97 -11.17
CA TYR A 135 -2.59 -22.81 -11.90
C TYR A 135 -3.10 -21.36 -11.82
N PRO A 136 -3.76 -20.82 -12.86
CA PRO A 136 -4.27 -19.44 -12.86
C PRO A 136 -5.13 -19.10 -11.64
N GLU A 137 -5.98 -20.02 -11.20
CA GLU A 137 -6.79 -19.92 -9.99
C GLU A 137 -5.98 -19.85 -8.68
N GLN A 138 -4.77 -20.42 -8.64
CA GLN A 138 -3.86 -20.33 -7.49
C GLN A 138 -3.08 -19.00 -7.46
N ARG A 139 -2.95 -18.32 -8.60
CA ARG A 139 -2.30 -17.00 -8.69
C ARG A 139 -3.11 -15.88 -7.99
N GLY A 140 -4.41 -16.10 -7.77
CA GLY A 140 -5.31 -15.22 -7.01
C GLY A 140 -5.61 -15.71 -5.58
N ALA A 141 -5.22 -16.93 -5.24
CA ALA A 141 -5.41 -17.48 -3.90
C ALA A 141 -4.32 -16.94 -2.98
N LEU A 142 -4.58 -15.77 -2.38
CA LEU A 142 -3.97 -15.44 -1.09
C LEU A 142 -4.20 -16.66 -0.19
N LEU A 143 -3.12 -17.36 0.15
CA LEU A 143 -3.21 -18.60 0.91
C LEU A 143 -4.04 -18.39 2.18
N SER A 144 -5.20 -19.04 2.20
CA SER A 144 -5.83 -19.49 3.43
C SER A 144 -4.79 -20.31 4.19
N ALA A 145 -4.23 -19.73 5.24
CA ALA A 145 -3.42 -20.50 6.18
C ALA A 145 -4.33 -21.60 6.76
N LEU A 146 -3.86 -22.85 6.77
CA LEU A 146 -4.57 -23.93 7.45
C LEU A 146 -4.56 -23.63 8.96
N ALA A 147 -5.67 -23.11 9.47
CA ALA A 147 -5.90 -22.93 10.90
C ALA A 147 -6.20 -24.30 11.53
N LEU A 148 -5.15 -25.07 11.85
CA LEU A 148 -5.27 -26.35 12.58
C LEU A 148 -6.00 -26.19 13.93
N PHE A 149 -5.92 -24.99 14.50
CA PHE A 149 -6.81 -24.46 15.52
C PHE A 149 -7.11 -23.03 15.06
N GLY A 150 -8.38 -22.60 15.09
CA GLY A 150 -8.87 -21.32 14.54
C GLY A 150 -7.82 -20.22 14.60
N ALA A 151 -7.54 -19.59 13.46
CA ALA A 151 -6.43 -18.67 13.25
C ALA A 151 -6.21 -17.84 14.52
N SER A 152 -5.11 -18.07 15.22
CA SER A 152 -4.78 -17.36 16.45
C SER A 152 -4.38 -15.94 16.07
N ALA A 153 -5.36 -15.14 15.62
CA ALA A 153 -5.20 -13.80 15.10
C ALA A 153 -5.00 -12.83 16.27
N GLY A 154 -3.83 -12.92 16.92
CA GLY A 154 -3.29 -11.82 17.70
C GLY A 154 -2.75 -10.74 16.77
N PHE A 155 -2.63 -9.52 17.29
CA PHE A 155 -2.16 -8.29 16.62
C PHE A 155 -0.66 -8.35 16.18
N GLY A 156 -0.20 -9.48 15.66
CA GLY A 156 1.21 -9.80 15.41
C GLY A 156 1.49 -11.26 15.04
N TYR A 157 0.47 -12.10 14.82
CA TYR A 157 0.68 -13.53 14.59
C TYR A 157 1.10 -13.84 13.14
N LEU A 158 2.25 -14.49 12.97
CA LEU A 158 2.81 -14.94 11.70
C LEU A 158 3.42 -16.32 11.93
N ILE A 159 2.77 -17.40 11.46
CA ILE A 159 3.33 -18.75 11.53
C ILE A 159 3.83 -19.16 10.13
N ALA A 160 5.14 -19.26 9.96
CA ALA A 160 5.76 -19.82 8.76
C ALA A 160 6.12 -21.28 9.03
N LEU A 161 5.27 -22.21 8.59
CA LEU A 161 5.59 -23.64 8.62
C LEU A 161 6.34 -24.02 7.32
N TYR A 162 7.43 -24.77 7.46
CA TYR A 162 8.17 -25.42 6.36
C TYR A 162 8.98 -24.53 5.37
N ARG A 163 9.47 -23.35 5.79
CA ARG A 163 10.54 -22.63 5.07
C ARG A 163 11.74 -22.36 5.99
N SER A 164 12.80 -23.16 5.83
CA SER A 164 14.17 -23.06 6.39
C SER A 164 14.41 -22.96 7.92
N SER A 165 13.44 -22.60 8.77
CA SER A 165 13.52 -22.73 10.24
C SER A 165 12.18 -22.46 10.91
N SER A 166 11.93 -23.03 12.10
CA SER A 166 10.81 -22.63 12.96
C SER A 166 11.16 -21.35 13.72
N ALA A 167 10.50 -20.25 13.39
CA ALA A 167 10.70 -18.96 14.08
C ALA A 167 9.34 -18.35 14.43
N SER A 168 9.05 -18.26 15.73
CA SER A 168 7.89 -17.53 16.26
C SER A 168 8.29 -16.09 16.55
N ALA A 169 7.74 -15.12 15.82
CA ALA A 169 7.91 -13.69 16.11
C ALA A 169 6.62 -13.15 16.74
N TYR A 170 6.66 -12.88 18.05
CA TYR A 170 5.49 -12.55 18.87
C TYR A 170 5.15 -11.05 18.92
N PHE A 171 5.82 -10.19 18.15
CA PHE A 171 5.72 -8.74 18.31
C PHE A 171 5.72 -7.98 16.97
N GLY A 172 4.78 -7.03 16.83
CA GLY A 172 4.75 -6.03 15.77
C GLY A 172 3.34 -5.53 15.48
N PHE A 173 3.13 -4.20 15.48
CA PHE A 173 1.84 -3.62 15.05
C PHE A 173 1.68 -3.83 13.54
N ARG A 174 0.74 -4.68 13.14
CA ARG A 174 0.34 -4.79 11.73
C ARG A 174 -0.35 -3.49 11.34
N LEU A 175 -0.07 -2.96 10.15
CA LEU A 175 -0.74 -1.78 9.57
C LEU A 175 -2.16 -2.14 9.10
N CYS A 176 -2.99 -2.54 10.07
CA CYS A 176 -4.32 -3.08 9.91
C CYS A 176 -5.31 -2.05 9.33
N GLN A 177 -6.29 -2.53 8.59
CA GLN A 177 -7.41 -1.80 8.00
C GLN A 177 -8.72 -2.41 8.50
N GLU A 178 -9.79 -1.61 8.56
CA GLU A 178 -11.09 -2.10 9.02
C GLU A 178 -11.80 -3.02 8.02
N THR A 179 -11.42 -3.01 6.73
CA THR A 179 -12.03 -3.86 5.70
C THR A 179 -10.99 -4.55 4.82
N GLU A 180 -11.39 -5.67 4.22
CA GLU A 180 -10.58 -6.44 3.28
C GLU A 180 -10.22 -5.60 2.04
N GLU A 181 -11.16 -4.80 1.53
CA GLU A 181 -10.98 -3.96 0.36
C GLU A 181 -9.91 -2.89 0.60
N LYS A 182 -9.92 -2.25 1.78
CA LYS A 182 -8.89 -1.28 2.16
C LYS A 182 -7.53 -1.95 2.30
N ALA A 183 -7.45 -3.14 2.91
CA ALA A 183 -6.20 -3.87 3.01
C ALA A 183 -5.65 -4.29 1.64
N LYS A 184 -6.52 -4.75 0.73
CA LYS A 184 -6.17 -5.08 -0.65
C LYS A 184 -5.67 -3.86 -1.41
N TYR A 185 -6.40 -2.74 -1.32
CA TYR A 185 -5.97 -1.47 -1.91
C TYR A 185 -4.60 -1.04 -1.37
N PHE A 186 -4.42 -1.07 -0.05
CA PHE A 186 -3.17 -0.68 0.59
C PHE A 186 -1.98 -1.53 0.12
N GLY A 187 -2.16 -2.84 -0.02
CA GLY A 187 -1.12 -3.73 -0.53
C GLY A 187 -0.81 -3.53 -2.01
N GLN A 188 -1.84 -3.35 -2.85
CA GLN A 188 -1.68 -3.27 -4.30
C GLN A 188 -1.19 -1.90 -4.78
N GLN A 189 -1.75 -0.82 -4.22
CA GLN A 189 -1.40 0.55 -4.59
C GLN A 189 0.04 0.88 -4.20
N PHE A 190 0.47 0.43 -3.02
CA PHE A 190 1.78 0.77 -2.43
C PHE A 190 2.76 -0.39 -2.47
N ILE A 191 2.61 -1.32 -3.42
CA ILE A 191 3.41 -2.57 -3.48
C ILE A 191 4.92 -2.33 -3.52
N GLU A 192 5.39 -1.27 -4.19
CA GLU A 192 6.81 -0.93 -4.27
C GLU A 192 7.36 -0.46 -2.92
N LEU A 193 6.57 0.30 -2.17
CA LEU A 193 6.93 0.76 -0.84
C LEU A 193 6.91 -0.40 0.16
N TRP A 194 5.93 -1.31 0.05
CA TRP A 194 5.91 -2.57 0.78
C TRP A 194 7.11 -3.45 0.46
N ALA A 195 7.52 -3.51 -0.80
CA ALA A 195 8.68 -4.28 -1.21
C ALA A 195 9.99 -3.70 -0.64
N GLU A 196 10.14 -2.38 -0.60
CA GLU A 196 11.30 -1.73 0.04
C GLU A 196 11.31 -1.95 1.57
N TYR A 197 10.15 -1.91 2.22
CA TYR A 197 10.03 -2.24 3.65
C TYR A 197 10.41 -3.70 3.95
N LEU A 198 9.95 -4.64 3.12
CA LEU A 198 10.18 -6.08 3.29
C LEU A 198 11.51 -6.56 2.68
N LYS A 199 12.28 -5.65 2.07
CA LYS A 199 13.51 -5.96 1.36
C LYS A 199 14.56 -6.52 2.32
N PHE A 200 14.98 -7.75 2.06
CA PHE A 200 16.11 -8.37 2.74
C PHE A 200 16.90 -9.23 1.75
N ASN A 201 18.06 -8.72 1.31
CA ASN A 201 18.95 -9.39 0.34
C ASN A 201 18.31 -9.73 -1.02
N PHE A 202 17.29 -8.98 -1.45
CA PHE A 202 16.77 -9.05 -2.83
C PHE A 202 16.59 -7.66 -3.43
N THR A 203 16.50 -7.60 -4.77
CA THR A 203 16.18 -6.38 -5.51
C THR A 203 14.76 -6.45 -6.04
N VAL A 204 14.01 -5.36 -5.90
CA VAL A 204 12.67 -5.25 -6.46
C VAL A 204 12.80 -5.02 -7.97
N GLY A 205 12.24 -5.94 -8.76
CA GLY A 205 12.18 -5.82 -10.22
C GLY A 205 10.89 -5.11 -10.68
N ASN A 206 10.77 -4.87 -11.98
CA ASN A 206 9.54 -4.33 -12.57
C ASN A 206 8.35 -5.26 -12.32
N ARG A 207 7.14 -4.70 -12.22
CA ARG A 207 5.90 -5.48 -12.13
C ARG A 207 5.83 -6.47 -13.31
N LEU A 208 5.53 -7.73 -12.99
CA LEU A 208 5.24 -8.74 -14.00
C LEU A 208 3.98 -8.30 -14.77
N LYS A 209 4.05 -8.36 -16.10
CA LYS A 209 2.93 -8.07 -17.00
C LYS A 209 1.99 -9.27 -17.09
#